data_AF-A0AAN1PUZ0-F1
#
_entry.id   AF-A0AAN1PUZ0-F1
#
_cell.length_a   1.000
_cell.length_b   1.000
_cell.length_c   1.000
_cell.angle_alpha   90.00
_cell.angle_beta   90.00
_cell.angle_gamma   90.00
#
_symmetry.space_group_name_H-M   'P 1'
#
loop_
_entity.id
_entity.type
_entity.pdbx_description
1 polymer ?
#
loop_
_entity_poly.entity_id
_entity_poly.type
_entity_poly.pdbx_seq_one_letter_code
_entity_poly.pdbx_strand_id
1 'polypeptide(L)' 'MFVDDFIDFIDAKGLCFGGGGLEHFEGFICAKERYESATEEQRAAVVEWLNARAEVKSVLVSDLADANYL' A
#
# COMPACT_ATOMS: atom_id res chain seq x y z
N MET A 1 13.11 -6.46 -7.15
CA MET A 1 13.69 -5.55 -6.12
C MET A 1 12.57 -5.17 -5.16
N PHE A 2 12.83 -4.65 -3.95
CA PHE A 2 11.76 -4.36 -2.96
C PHE A 2 10.52 -3.68 -3.55
N VAL A 3 10.72 -2.60 -4.33
CA VAL A 3 9.62 -1.85 -4.95
C VAL A 3 8.90 -2.71 -5.99
N ASP A 4 9.61 -3.43 -6.85
CA ASP A 4 8.96 -4.32 -7.85
C ASP A 4 8.11 -5.38 -7.15
N ASP A 5 8.66 -6.04 -6.12
CA ASP A 5 7.96 -7.09 -5.37
C ASP A 5 6.70 -6.52 -4.68
N PHE A 6 6.79 -5.27 -4.19
CA PHE A 6 5.68 -4.57 -3.57
C PHE A 6 4.59 -4.24 -4.59
N ILE A 7 4.96 -3.73 -5.77
CA ILE A 7 4.02 -3.44 -6.85
C ILE A 7 3.31 -4.71 -7.33
N ASP A 8 4.04 -5.80 -7.53
CA ASP A 8 3.45 -7.10 -7.93
C ASP A 8 2.46 -7.61 -6.87
N PHE A 9 2.80 -7.45 -5.59
CA PHE A 9 1.94 -7.88 -4.48
C PHE A 9 0.63 -7.10 -4.41
N ILE A 10 0.67 -5.76 -4.53
CA ILE A 10 -0.53 -4.92 -4.46
C ILE A 10 -1.38 -5.04 -5.73
N ASP A 11 -0.75 -5.22 -6.91
CA ASP A 11 -1.46 -5.38 -8.19
C ASP A 11 -2.29 -6.67 -8.19
N ALA A 12 -1.73 -7.77 -7.64
CA ALA A 12 -2.44 -9.03 -7.45
C ALA A 12 -3.66 -8.92 -6.50
N LYS A 13 -3.78 -7.81 -5.75
CA LYS A 13 -4.92 -7.51 -4.88
C LYS A 13 -5.89 -6.49 -5.49
N GLY A 14 -5.66 -6.07 -6.73
CA GLY A 14 -6.48 -5.05 -7.38
C GLY A 14 -6.26 -3.64 -6.81
N LEU A 15 -5.04 -3.37 -6.31
CA LEU A 15 -4.67 -2.08 -5.75
C LEU A 15 -3.68 -1.33 -6.66
N CYS A 16 -3.67 -0.01 -6.54
CA CYS A 16 -2.68 0.89 -7.10
C CYS A 16 -1.89 1.59 -5.99
N PHE A 17 -0.67 2.03 -6.31
CA PHE A 17 0.16 2.82 -5.41
C PHE A 17 0.60 4.12 -6.09
N GLY A 18 0.56 5.20 -5.32
CA GLY A 18 1.12 6.50 -5.69
C GLY A 18 2.01 7.01 -4.57
N GLY A 19 3.31 7.16 -4.84
CA GLY A 19 4.29 7.56 -3.83
C GLY A 19 5.72 7.35 -4.29
N GLY A 20 6.64 7.39 -3.34
CA GLY A 20 8.07 7.24 -3.59
C GLY A 20 8.89 7.44 -2.33
N GLY A 21 10.20 7.52 -2.49
CA GLY A 21 11.09 7.66 -1.35
C GLY A 21 12.55 7.67 -1.73
N LEU A 22 13.32 8.55 -1.09
CA LEU A 22 14.79 8.52 -1.14
C LEU A 22 15.35 7.92 0.16
N GLU A 23 14.91 8.44 1.31
CA GLU A 23 15.31 7.95 2.64
C GLU A 23 14.22 7.08 3.31
N HIS A 24 12.95 7.41 3.05
CA HIS A 24 11.78 6.68 3.54
C HIS A 24 10.86 6.38 2.37
N PHE A 25 10.35 5.15 2.30
CA PHE A 25 9.35 4.75 1.31
C PHE A 25 7.95 5.06 1.84
N GLU A 26 7.24 5.96 1.16
CA GLU A 26 5.91 6.43 1.57
C GLU A 26 4.98 6.63 0.37
N GLY A 27 3.67 6.58 0.61
CA GLY A 27 2.68 6.82 -0.43
C GLY A 27 1.28 6.39 -0.02
N PHE A 28 0.37 6.51 -0.98
CA PHE A 28 -1.02 6.09 -0.86
C PHE A 28 -1.27 4.81 -1.63
N ILE A 29 -2.18 4.01 -1.11
CA ILE A 29 -2.74 2.83 -1.78
C ILE A 29 -4.21 3.09 -2.07
N CYS A 30 -4.64 2.76 -3.28
CA CYS A 30 -5.98 2.95 -3.80
C CYS A 30 -6.50 1.68 -4.48
N ALA A 31 -7.81 1.58 -4.70
CA ALA A 31 -8.33 0.58 -5.63
C ALA A 31 -7.87 0.91 -7.05
N LYS A 32 -7.44 -0.12 -7.80
CA LYS A 32 -6.95 0.01 -9.17
C LYS A 32 -8.05 0.46 -10.14
N GLU A 33 -9.26 -0.03 -9.94
CA GLU A 33 -10.41 0.26 -10.79
C GLU A 33 -11.16 1.50 -10.34
N ARG A 34 -11.84 2.13 -11.29
CA ARG A 34 -12.68 3.31 -11.01
C ARG A 34 -13.90 2.92 -10.18
N TYR A 35 -14.30 3.81 -9.28
CA TYR A 35 -15.48 3.69 -8.41
C TYR A 35 -15.41 2.55 -7.38
N GLU A 36 -14.24 1.93 -7.24
CA GLU A 36 -13.94 0.97 -6.17
C GLU A 36 -13.16 1.67 -5.05
N SER A 37 -13.14 1.06 -3.86
CA SER A 37 -12.37 1.53 -2.70
C SER A 37 -11.48 0.41 -2.20
N ALA A 38 -10.31 0.77 -1.66
CA ALA A 38 -9.51 -0.19 -0.91
C ALA A 38 -10.32 -0.66 0.32
N THR A 39 -10.18 -1.92 0.69
CA THR A 39 -10.86 -2.50 1.86
C THR A 39 -9.92 -2.64 3.05
N GLU A 40 -10.48 -2.78 4.26
CA GLU A 40 -9.66 -3.02 5.45
C GLU A 40 -8.90 -4.35 5.37
N GLU A 41 -9.44 -5.37 4.69
CA GLU A 41 -8.75 -6.64 4.44
C GLU A 41 -7.53 -6.44 3.53
N GLN A 42 -7.67 -5.63 2.49
CA GLN A 42 -6.56 -5.27 1.60
C GLN A 42 -5.48 -4.48 2.36
N ARG A 43 -5.89 -3.50 3.18
CA ARG A 43 -4.99 -2.72 4.04
C ARG A 43 -4.24 -3.63 5.01
N ALA A 44 -4.92 -4.52 5.71
CA ALA A 44 -4.31 -5.48 6.64
C ALA A 44 -3.29 -6.38 5.93
N ALA A 45 -3.63 -6.90 4.74
CA ALA A 45 -2.73 -7.74 3.97
C ALA A 45 -1.44 -7.01 3.54
N VAL A 46 -1.52 -5.71 3.22
CA VAL A 46 -0.33 -4.90 2.91
C VAL A 46 0.55 -4.71 4.14
N VAL A 47 -0.05 -4.41 5.29
CA VAL A 47 0.68 -4.25 6.56
C VAL A 47 1.38 -5.55 6.94
N GLU A 48 0.70 -6.69 6.83
CA GLU A 48 1.29 -8.01 7.08
C GLU A 48 2.45 -8.31 6.14
N TRP A 49 2.30 -8.03 4.85
CA TRP A 49 3.36 -8.25 3.86
C TRP A 49 4.60 -7.40 4.16
N LEU A 50 4.41 -6.12 4.50
CA LEU A 50 5.53 -5.24 4.85
C LEU A 50 6.24 -5.70 6.13
N ASN A 51 5.48 -6.06 7.18
CA ASN A 51 6.05 -6.52 8.45
C ASN A 51 6.77 -7.87 8.34
N ALA A 52 6.43 -8.70 7.33
CA ALA A 52 7.09 -9.98 7.11
C ALA A 52 8.48 -9.86 6.46
N ARG A 53 8.89 -8.66 6.00
CA ARG A 53 10.16 -8.46 5.28
C ARG A 53 11.27 -8.02 6.22
N ALA A 54 12.40 -8.71 6.16
CA ALA A 54 13.56 -8.41 7.01
C ALA A 54 14.18 -7.02 6.77
N GLU A 55 14.06 -6.46 5.55
CA GLU A 55 14.52 -5.11 5.25
C GLU A 55 13.62 -3.98 5.77
N VAL A 56 12.39 -4.29 6.23
CA VAL A 56 11.44 -3.28 6.75
C VAL A 56 11.62 -3.17 8.27
N LYS A 57 11.99 -1.98 8.73
CA LYS A 57 12.21 -1.72 10.17
C LYS A 57 10.93 -1.37 10.93
N SER A 58 10.00 -0.69 10.27
CA SER A 58 8.74 -0.24 10.86
C SER A 58 7.74 0.07 9.76
N VAL A 59 6.47 -0.19 10.04
CA VAL A 59 5.33 0.14 9.16
C VAL A 59 4.42 1.10 9.91
N LEU A 60 4.10 2.23 9.28
CA LEU A 60 3.11 3.20 9.75
C LEU A 60 2.03 3.31 8.68
N VAL A 61 0.78 3.13 9.08
CA VAL A 61 -0.37 3.20 8.18
C VAL A 61 -1.51 3.94 8.90
N SER A 62 -2.14 4.89 8.21
CA SER A 62 -3.37 5.53 8.71
C SER A 62 -4.57 4.60 8.51
N ASP A 63 -5.74 5.02 8.96
CA ASP A 63 -7.00 4.43 8.51
C ASP A 63 -7.25 4.76 7.03
N LEU A 64 -8.16 4.02 6.40
CA LEU A 64 -8.62 4.35 5.05
C LEU A 64 -9.36 5.68 5.05
N ALA A 65 -9.09 6.51 4.04
CA ALA A 65 -9.69 7.83 3.89
C ALA A 65 -10.20 8.03 2.46
N ASP A 66 -11.26 8.84 2.31
CA ASP A 66 -11.74 9.27 1.00
C ASP A 66 -10.81 10.35 0.46
N ALA A 67 -10.11 10.04 -0.63
CA ALA A 67 -9.16 10.96 -1.26
C ALA A 67 -9.80 12.27 -1.77
N ASN A 68 -11.13 12.32 -1.95
CA ASN A 68 -11.85 13.51 -2.40
C ASN A 68 -12.27 14.44 -1.25
N TYR A 69 -12.21 13.96 0.00
CA TYR A 69 -12.74 14.68 1.17
C TYR A 69 -11.75 14.71 2.35
N LEU A 70 -10.46 14.81 2.04
CA LEU A 70 -9.35 14.94 3.01
C LEU A 70 -9.42 16.22 3.86
#